data_AF-A0A2D6FLC5-F1
#
_entry.id   AF-A0A2D6FLC5-F1
#
_cell.length_a   1.000
_cell.length_b   1.000
_cell.length_c   1.000
_cell.angle_alpha   90.00
_cell.angle_beta   90.00
_cell.angle_gamma   90.00
#
_symmetry.space_group_name_H-M   'P 1'
#
loop_
_entity.id
_entity.type
_entity.pdbx_description
1 polymer ?
#
loop_
_entity_poly.entity_id
_entity_poly.type
_entity_poly.pdbx_seq_one_letter_code
_entity_poly.pdbx_strand_id
1 'polypeptide(L)'
;MSLEELKRKNAEEELESQEEPKLEQEDETEAVEEESEEAAESEGSDDGGEAEEESIEAWKQSDDQTSQDSEVVPLNDLIKMRQKLKGKVSDKNEEIEKLKQEVESLKAAPVQSRPASNKPKREDFLDRDDPEEAYIDALSEWKFREQQEKSHAEQLKRQQDQAKADLDKKVEDHYQRAAKLLDEHSLSSDVYEAADSGFRKAVDAAFPGKGDALADTIISQIGEGSEKLIMYVGNNAGRREQLKDALTSDPNGLKAMRLIGKWESEMVAPTKRASRAPKPPTQVKGDAAGTPSADRLKKRYQDAHKSKDAQKAFNIKREAKAQNIDVSNW
;
A
#
# COMPACT_ATOMS: atom_id res chain seq x y z
N MET A 1 50.18 22.51 1.07
CA MET A 1 49.67 21.26 0.51
C MET A 1 49.30 21.51 -0.94
N SER A 2 49.86 20.73 -1.86
CA SER A 2 49.54 20.82 -3.28
C SER A 2 48.26 20.04 -3.60
N LEU A 3 47.61 20.37 -4.73
CA LEU A 3 46.42 19.66 -5.20
C LEU A 3 46.67 18.17 -5.48
N GLU A 4 47.91 17.79 -5.78
CA GLU A 4 48.31 16.38 -5.97
C GLU A 4 48.43 15.64 -4.63
N GLU A 5 48.93 16.32 -3.59
CA GLU A 5 48.99 15.74 -2.24
C GLU A 5 47.59 15.45 -1.68
N LEU A 6 46.62 16.33 -1.93
CA LEU A 6 45.23 16.13 -1.49
C LEU A 6 44.52 15.00 -2.26
N LYS A 7 44.75 14.88 -3.57
CA LYS A 7 44.18 13.78 -4.37
C LYS A 7 44.73 12.43 -3.97
N ARG A 8 46.03 12.36 -3.66
CA ARG A 8 46.66 11.13 -3.19
C ARG A 8 46.14 10.71 -1.82
N LYS A 9 45.98 11.68 -0.91
CA LYS A 9 45.49 11.41 0.44
C LYS A 9 44.04 10.91 0.46
N ASN A 10 43.17 11.51 -0.37
CA ASN A 10 41.78 11.05 -0.49
C ASN A 10 41.68 9.65 -1.13
N ALA A 11 42.57 9.31 -2.08
CA ALA A 11 42.58 7.98 -2.70
C ALA A 11 43.11 6.90 -1.73
N GLU A 12 44.05 7.24 -0.84
CA GLU A 12 44.51 6.35 0.24
C GLU A 12 43.40 6.10 1.28
N GLU A 13 42.67 7.14 1.66
CA GLU A 13 41.59 7.07 2.66
C GLU A 13 40.36 6.28 2.14
N GLU A 14 40.10 6.29 0.83
CA GLU A 14 39.01 5.53 0.20
C GLU A 14 39.35 4.03 0.03
N LEU A 15 40.64 3.66 -0.04
CA LEU A 15 41.10 2.28 -0.02
C LEU A 15 41.13 1.70 1.40
N GLU A 16 41.52 2.49 2.39
CA GLU A 16 41.56 2.07 3.81
C GLU A 16 40.15 1.85 4.38
N SER A 17 39.12 2.51 3.83
CA SER A 17 37.72 2.33 4.26
C SER A 17 37.02 1.10 3.65
N GLN A 18 37.65 0.37 2.71
CA GLN A 18 37.12 -0.87 2.12
C GLN A 18 37.75 -2.16 2.69
N GLU A 19 38.79 -2.05 3.52
CA GLU A 19 39.42 -3.19 4.20
C GLU A 19 39.24 -3.12 5.72
N GLU A 20 38.03 -3.39 6.22
CA GLU A 20 37.89 -3.97 7.56
C GLU A 20 36.98 -5.21 7.59
N PRO A 21 37.32 -6.22 8.41
CA PRO A 21 36.98 -7.61 8.16
C PRO A 21 35.72 -8.06 8.91
N LYS A 22 34.96 -8.93 8.24
CA LYS A 22 33.90 -9.76 8.81
C LYS A 22 34.57 -10.82 9.70
N LEU A 23 34.38 -10.74 11.02
CA LEU A 23 34.80 -11.79 11.96
C LEU A 23 33.58 -12.33 12.71
N GLU A 24 33.38 -13.63 12.56
CA GLU A 24 32.53 -14.51 13.37
C GLU A 24 33.01 -14.52 14.83
N GLN A 25 32.07 -14.58 15.78
CA GLN A 25 32.31 -15.26 17.05
C GLN A 25 31.00 -15.79 17.64
N GLU A 26 30.97 -17.12 17.77
CA GLU A 26 29.99 -17.92 18.49
C GLU A 26 30.16 -17.79 20.02
N ASP A 27 29.01 -17.84 20.70
CA ASP A 27 28.66 -18.39 22.03
C ASP A 27 29.62 -18.30 23.24
N GLU A 28 29.09 -17.72 24.33
CA GLU A 28 29.16 -18.38 25.66
C GLU A 28 27.96 -17.99 26.57
N THR A 29 27.23 -19.05 26.93
CA THR A 29 26.15 -19.30 27.90
C THR A 29 26.08 -18.50 29.21
N GLU A 30 24.86 -18.15 29.63
CA GLU A 30 24.42 -18.37 31.03
C GLU A 30 22.89 -18.59 31.14
N ALA A 31 22.54 -19.52 32.03
CA ALA A 31 21.32 -20.31 32.11
C ALA A 31 20.11 -19.63 32.76
N VAL A 32 18.90 -20.01 32.34
CA VAL A 32 17.79 -20.36 33.25
C VAL A 32 17.00 -21.51 32.61
N GLU A 33 17.09 -22.68 33.23
CA GLU A 33 16.12 -23.77 33.16
C GLU A 33 14.76 -23.30 33.71
N GLU A 34 13.68 -23.58 32.99
CA GLU A 34 12.62 -24.39 33.60
C GLU A 34 11.86 -25.17 32.52
N GLU A 35 11.55 -26.38 32.91
CA GLU A 35 11.29 -27.60 32.15
C GLU A 35 9.78 -27.87 32.04
N SER A 36 9.45 -28.93 31.30
CA SER A 36 8.18 -29.68 31.24
C SER A 36 7.28 -29.33 30.04
N GLU A 37 7.51 -29.98 28.89
CA GLU A 37 7.11 -31.37 28.49
C GLU A 37 5.72 -31.39 27.82
N GLU A 38 5.70 -31.63 26.51
CA GLU A 38 5.34 -32.92 25.87
C GLU A 38 3.82 -33.15 25.82
N ALA A 39 3.23 -33.78 24.82
CA ALA A 39 3.56 -34.25 23.48
C ALA A 39 2.22 -34.72 22.91
N ALA A 40 2.06 -34.72 21.58
CA ALA A 40 1.39 -35.81 20.87
C ALA A 40 1.33 -35.49 19.37
N GLU A 41 2.12 -36.27 18.63
CA GLU A 41 1.91 -36.58 17.23
C GLU A 41 0.48 -37.09 16.97
N SER A 42 -0.02 -36.81 15.77
CA SER A 42 -0.85 -37.76 15.04
C SER A 42 -0.67 -37.53 13.55
N GLU A 43 0.08 -38.42 12.91
CA GLU A 43 -0.09 -38.74 11.51
C GLU A 43 -1.56 -39.13 11.25
N GLY A 44 -2.04 -38.79 10.06
CA GLY A 44 -3.39 -39.09 9.61
C GLY A 44 -3.62 -38.57 8.20
N SER A 45 -2.97 -39.24 7.24
CA SER A 45 -3.30 -39.26 5.82
C SER A 45 -4.81 -39.17 5.58
N ASP A 46 -5.26 -38.19 4.79
CA ASP A 46 -6.41 -38.40 3.92
C ASP A 46 -6.21 -37.67 2.59
N ASP A 47 -6.26 -38.50 1.56
CA ASP A 47 -6.17 -38.25 0.14
C ASP A 47 -7.54 -37.80 -0.34
N GLY A 48 -7.63 -36.58 -0.86
CA GLY A 48 -8.87 -35.99 -1.30
C GLY A 48 -8.59 -34.75 -2.11
N GLY A 49 -8.18 -34.95 -3.38
CA GLY A 49 -8.02 -33.89 -4.35
C GLY A 49 -9.33 -33.09 -4.51
N GLU A 50 -9.35 -31.89 -3.95
CA GLU A 50 -10.31 -30.84 -4.30
C GLU A 50 -9.54 -29.71 -4.95
N ALA A 51 -9.98 -29.37 -6.16
CA ALA A 51 -9.37 -28.39 -7.05
C ALA A 51 -9.01 -27.10 -6.32
N GLU A 52 -7.80 -26.60 -6.60
CA GLU A 52 -7.42 -25.21 -6.40
C GLU A 52 -8.41 -24.31 -7.17
N GLU A 53 -9.53 -23.96 -6.53
CA GLU A 53 -10.24 -22.74 -6.91
C GLU A 53 -9.35 -21.59 -6.48
N GLU A 54 -8.53 -21.10 -7.42
CA GLU A 54 -7.77 -19.86 -7.31
C GLU A 54 -8.65 -18.80 -6.63
N SER A 55 -8.26 -18.40 -5.41
CA SER A 55 -8.89 -17.28 -4.75
C SER A 55 -8.62 -16.05 -5.60
N ILE A 56 -9.62 -15.61 -6.37
CA ILE A 56 -9.53 -14.38 -7.17
C ILE A 56 -9.25 -13.24 -6.20
N GLU A 57 -8.00 -12.79 -6.17
CA GLU A 57 -7.52 -11.70 -5.33
C GLU A 57 -8.38 -10.44 -5.56
N ALA A 58 -8.67 -9.68 -4.51
CA ALA A 58 -9.64 -8.57 -4.55
C ALA A 58 -9.35 -7.51 -5.61
N TRP A 59 -8.07 -7.36 -6.02
CA TRP A 59 -7.66 -6.45 -7.08
C TRP A 59 -7.96 -6.94 -8.50
N LYS A 60 -8.24 -8.24 -8.68
CA LYS A 60 -8.61 -8.88 -9.95
C LYS A 60 -10.10 -8.77 -10.28
N GLN A 61 -10.94 -8.40 -9.31
CA GLN A 61 -12.38 -8.27 -9.52
C GLN A 61 -12.70 -6.89 -10.09
N SER A 62 -12.95 -6.81 -11.41
CA SER A 62 -13.60 -5.65 -12.00
C SER A 62 -15.09 -5.68 -11.66
N ASP A 63 -15.61 -4.60 -11.08
CA ASP A 63 -17.04 -4.44 -10.74
C ASP A 63 -17.96 -4.41 -12.01
N ASP A 64 -17.38 -4.51 -13.21
CA ASP A 64 -18.10 -4.36 -14.50
C ASP A 64 -18.80 -5.63 -15.01
N GLN A 65 -18.80 -6.74 -14.26
CA GLN A 65 -19.61 -7.92 -14.62
C GLN A 65 -21.07 -7.88 -14.12
N THR A 66 -21.51 -6.80 -13.48
CA THR A 66 -22.90 -6.64 -13.05
C THR A 66 -23.53 -5.32 -13.48
N SER A 67 -23.76 -5.13 -14.78
CA SER A 67 -25.01 -4.52 -15.29
C SER A 67 -24.95 -4.32 -16.80
N GLN A 68 -25.64 -5.21 -17.53
CA GLN A 68 -26.26 -4.86 -18.81
C GLN A 68 -27.40 -3.87 -18.53
N ASP A 69 -27.27 -2.62 -18.96
CA ASP A 69 -28.32 -1.91 -19.72
C ASP A 69 -27.73 -0.59 -20.24
N SER A 70 -27.30 -0.58 -21.49
CA SER A 70 -26.94 0.67 -22.18
C SER A 70 -28.23 1.39 -22.58
N GLU A 71 -28.79 2.14 -21.63
CA GLU A 71 -29.93 3.02 -21.85
C GLU A 71 -29.50 4.15 -22.79
N VAL A 72 -30.03 4.13 -24.02
CA VAL A 72 -29.75 5.14 -25.05
C VAL A 72 -30.34 6.47 -24.59
N VAL A 73 -29.46 7.35 -24.10
CA VAL A 73 -29.83 8.70 -23.67
C VAL A 73 -30.45 9.47 -24.85
N PRO A 74 -31.69 9.98 -24.73
CA PRO A 74 -32.35 10.71 -25.81
C PRO A 74 -31.54 11.94 -26.26
N LEU A 75 -31.50 12.18 -27.58
CA LEU A 75 -30.74 13.27 -28.23
C LEU A 75 -30.97 14.67 -27.60
N ASN A 76 -32.16 14.93 -27.06
CA ASN A 76 -32.46 16.19 -26.39
C ASN A 76 -31.71 16.39 -25.07
N ASP A 77 -31.40 15.32 -24.33
CA ASP A 77 -30.65 15.40 -23.09
C ASP A 77 -29.14 15.50 -23.35
N LEU A 78 -28.65 14.94 -24.46
CA LEU A 78 -27.29 15.19 -24.95
C LEU A 78 -27.07 16.65 -25.34
N ILE A 79 -28.05 17.30 -25.98
CA ILE A 79 -27.96 18.73 -26.34
C ILE A 79 -27.95 19.62 -25.08
N LYS A 80 -28.79 19.33 -24.09
CA LYS A 80 -28.80 20.05 -22.79
C LYS A 80 -27.51 19.82 -22.00
N MET A 81 -26.97 18.60 -22.00
CA MET A 81 -25.66 18.33 -21.38
C MET A 81 -24.54 19.06 -22.11
N ARG A 82 -24.54 19.09 -23.45
CA ARG A 82 -23.54 19.82 -24.23
C ARG A 82 -23.59 21.32 -23.99
N GLN A 83 -24.78 21.91 -23.86
CA GLN A 83 -24.93 23.33 -23.49
C GLN A 83 -24.47 23.61 -22.05
N LYS A 84 -24.82 22.75 -21.08
CA LYS A 84 -24.34 22.88 -19.70
C LYS A 84 -22.82 22.74 -19.59
N LEU A 85 -22.23 21.80 -20.34
CA LEU A 85 -20.78 21.62 -20.41
C LEU A 85 -20.11 22.82 -21.08
N LYS A 86 -20.70 23.35 -22.16
CA LYS A 86 -20.17 24.55 -22.82
C LYS A 86 -20.20 25.78 -21.91
N GLY A 87 -21.26 25.96 -21.10
CA GLY A 87 -21.33 27.00 -20.07
C GLY A 87 -20.28 26.81 -18.97
N LYS A 88 -20.15 25.60 -18.42
CA LYS A 88 -19.08 25.31 -17.44
C LYS A 88 -17.68 25.49 -18.01
N VAL A 89 -17.48 25.25 -19.31
CA VAL A 89 -16.20 25.48 -19.99
C VAL A 89 -15.95 26.97 -20.22
N SER A 90 -16.97 27.77 -20.55
CA SER A 90 -16.79 29.23 -20.62
C SER A 90 -16.50 29.83 -19.25
N ASP A 91 -17.22 29.41 -18.20
CA ASP A 91 -17.00 29.88 -16.83
C ASP A 91 -15.58 29.56 -16.35
N LYS A 92 -15.09 28.34 -16.62
CA LYS A 92 -13.71 27.94 -16.33
C LYS A 92 -12.68 28.70 -17.17
N ASN A 93 -12.98 29.02 -18.42
CA ASN A 93 -12.06 29.79 -19.26
C ASN A 93 -11.97 31.26 -18.77
N GLU A 94 -13.09 31.85 -18.33
CA GLU A 94 -13.10 33.17 -17.69
C GLU A 94 -12.35 33.16 -16.34
N GLU A 95 -12.47 32.08 -15.57
CA GLU A 95 -11.70 31.89 -14.34
C GLU A 95 -10.20 31.72 -14.62
N ILE A 96 -9.83 30.95 -15.66
CA ILE A 96 -8.43 30.84 -16.12
C ILE A 96 -7.89 32.19 -16.57
N GLU A 97 -8.69 33.00 -17.26
CA GLU A 97 -8.27 34.32 -17.73
C GLU A 97 -8.10 35.29 -16.55
N LYS A 98 -9.02 35.27 -15.57
CA LYS A 98 -8.86 36.01 -14.30
C LYS A 98 -7.64 35.56 -13.51
N LEU A 99 -7.40 34.26 -13.37
CA LEU A 99 -6.23 33.74 -12.66
C LEU A 99 -4.93 34.07 -13.40
N LYS A 100 -4.93 34.10 -14.74
CA LYS A 100 -3.79 34.58 -15.54
C LYS A 100 -3.53 36.05 -15.32
N GLN A 101 -4.58 36.88 -15.33
CA GLN A 101 -4.47 38.31 -15.02
C GLN A 101 -4.03 38.54 -13.58
N GLU A 102 -4.49 37.72 -12.62
CA GLU A 102 -4.06 37.79 -11.23
C GLU A 102 -2.60 37.37 -11.08
N VAL A 103 -2.16 36.29 -11.72
CA VAL A 103 -0.74 35.88 -11.77
C VAL A 103 0.12 36.95 -12.45
N GLU A 104 -0.35 37.56 -13.52
CA GLU A 104 0.32 38.66 -14.19
C GLU A 104 0.38 39.91 -13.29
N SER A 105 -0.70 40.22 -12.57
CA SER A 105 -0.77 41.30 -11.60
C SER A 105 0.06 41.05 -10.35
N LEU A 106 0.24 39.80 -9.92
CA LEU A 106 1.10 39.39 -8.79
C LEU A 106 2.57 39.33 -9.20
N LYS A 107 2.84 39.02 -10.47
CA LYS A 107 4.19 39.17 -11.07
C LYS A 107 4.55 40.64 -11.31
N ALA A 108 3.57 41.48 -11.61
CA ALA A 108 3.75 42.92 -11.84
C ALA A 108 3.66 43.74 -10.54
N ALA A 109 2.95 43.24 -9.52
CA ALA A 109 3.06 43.74 -8.17
C ALA A 109 4.53 43.57 -7.77
N PRO A 110 5.15 44.60 -7.17
CA PRO A 110 6.45 44.42 -6.57
C PRO A 110 6.25 43.40 -5.46
N VAL A 111 6.56 42.14 -5.75
CA VAL A 111 6.98 41.17 -4.75
C VAL A 111 7.89 42.00 -3.86
N GLN A 112 7.61 42.04 -2.56
CA GLN A 112 8.61 42.45 -1.58
C GLN A 112 9.76 41.45 -1.74
N SER A 113 10.56 41.64 -2.80
CA SER A 113 11.86 41.06 -2.94
C SER A 113 12.52 41.52 -1.66
N ARG A 114 12.95 40.55 -0.85
CA ARG A 114 14.05 40.82 0.06
C ARG A 114 15.03 41.65 -0.75
N PRO A 115 15.34 42.89 -0.34
CA PRO A 115 16.12 43.77 -1.17
C PRO A 115 17.35 43.00 -1.57
N ALA A 116 17.52 42.76 -2.88
CA ALA A 116 18.78 42.24 -3.39
C ALA A 116 19.83 43.12 -2.74
N SER A 117 20.74 42.50 -1.96
CA SER A 117 21.70 43.29 -1.19
C SER A 117 22.52 44.08 -2.20
N ASN A 118 22.14 45.36 -2.38
CA ASN A 118 22.74 46.19 -3.40
C ASN A 118 24.22 46.29 -3.04
N LYS A 119 25.08 46.08 -4.04
CA LYS A 119 26.52 46.22 -3.84
C LYS A 119 26.78 47.59 -3.19
N PRO A 120 27.46 47.64 -2.03
CA PRO A 120 27.76 48.89 -1.35
C PRO A 120 28.42 49.86 -2.34
N LYS A 121 27.99 51.13 -2.34
CA LYS A 121 28.63 52.17 -3.14
C LYS A 121 29.52 53.02 -2.24
N ARG A 122 30.62 53.52 -2.81
CA ARG A 122 31.54 54.40 -2.07
C ARG A 122 30.86 55.68 -1.55
N GLU A 123 29.88 56.18 -2.30
CA GLU A 123 29.09 57.37 -1.97
C GLU A 123 28.28 57.21 -0.66
N ASP A 124 27.92 55.99 -0.29
CA ASP A 124 27.11 55.70 0.91
C ASP A 124 27.89 55.87 2.23
N PHE A 125 29.22 56.09 2.15
CA PHE A 125 30.13 56.13 3.31
C PHE A 125 30.84 57.47 3.49
N LEU A 126 30.54 58.48 2.67
CA LEU A 126 31.22 59.79 2.70
C LEU A 126 31.04 60.54 4.03
N ASP A 127 29.97 60.24 4.78
CA ASP A 127 29.65 60.87 6.05
C ASP A 127 30.32 60.20 7.28
N ARG A 128 31.15 59.16 7.08
CA ARG A 128 31.85 58.45 8.16
C ARG A 128 33.23 59.04 8.45
N ASP A 129 33.72 58.81 9.67
CA ASP A 129 35.04 59.28 10.12
C ASP A 129 36.20 58.73 9.25
N ASP A 130 36.09 57.48 8.80
CA ASP A 130 36.93 56.88 7.76
C ASP A 130 36.06 56.28 6.64
N PRO A 131 35.82 57.04 5.55
CA PRO A 131 35.01 56.58 4.42
C PRO A 131 35.62 55.41 3.64
N GLU A 132 36.95 55.28 3.60
CA GLU A 132 37.62 54.25 2.81
C GLU A 132 37.58 52.90 3.52
N GLU A 133 37.90 52.87 4.82
CA GLU A 133 37.84 51.65 5.63
C GLU A 133 36.41 51.12 5.72
N ALA A 134 35.42 51.98 5.99
CA ALA A 134 34.03 51.58 6.07
C ALA A 134 33.47 51.01 4.75
N TYR A 135 33.92 51.53 3.60
CA TYR A 135 33.54 51.01 2.29
C TYR A 135 34.18 49.63 2.02
N ILE A 136 35.45 49.43 2.40
CA ILE A 136 36.14 48.14 2.25
C ILE A 136 35.47 47.07 3.11
N ASP A 137 35.14 47.38 4.37
CA ASP A 137 34.44 46.47 5.27
C ASP A 137 33.08 46.08 4.72
N ALA A 138 32.27 47.05 4.29
CA ALA A 138 30.97 46.79 3.70
C ALA A 138 31.06 45.93 2.43
N LEU A 139 32.06 46.17 1.57
CA LEU A 139 32.32 45.33 0.40
C LEU A 139 32.69 43.90 0.78
N SER A 140 33.46 43.72 1.86
CA SER A 140 33.85 42.40 2.35
C SER A 140 32.63 41.62 2.88
N GLU A 141 31.78 42.26 3.68
CA GLU A 141 30.53 41.67 4.18
C GLU A 141 29.57 41.34 3.06
N TRP A 142 29.44 42.24 2.07
CA TRP A 142 28.59 42.01 0.90
C TRP A 142 29.07 40.79 0.09
N LYS A 143 30.37 40.67 -0.17
CA LYS A 143 30.94 39.49 -0.86
C LYS A 143 30.72 38.21 -0.07
N PHE A 144 30.92 38.26 1.25
CA PHE A 144 30.68 37.11 2.11
C PHE A 144 29.21 36.66 2.07
N ARG A 145 28.27 37.62 2.17
CA ARG A 145 26.83 37.36 2.06
C ARG A 145 26.45 36.81 0.70
N GLU A 146 26.96 37.39 -0.39
CA GLU A 146 26.71 36.91 -1.75
C GLU A 146 27.21 35.46 -1.92
N GLN A 147 28.39 35.13 -1.38
CA GLN A 147 28.92 33.78 -1.41
C GLN A 147 28.06 32.81 -0.58
N GLN A 148 27.58 33.23 0.58
CA GLN A 148 26.69 32.43 1.43
C GLN A 148 25.31 32.20 0.79
N GLU A 149 24.75 33.21 0.12
CA GLU A 149 23.49 33.10 -0.61
C GLU A 149 23.63 32.15 -1.81
N LYS A 150 24.75 32.24 -2.55
CA LYS A 150 25.07 31.31 -3.64
C LYS A 150 25.21 29.88 -3.15
N SER A 151 25.97 29.65 -2.08
CA SER A 151 26.15 28.30 -1.53
C SER A 151 24.84 27.72 -1.00
N HIS A 152 24.01 28.53 -0.34
CA HIS A 152 22.67 28.12 0.11
C HIS A 152 21.75 27.81 -1.07
N ALA A 153 21.75 28.63 -2.13
CA ALA A 153 20.95 28.39 -3.33
C ALA A 153 21.40 27.11 -4.06
N GLU A 154 22.71 26.87 -4.16
CA GLU A 154 23.28 25.64 -4.72
C GLU A 154 22.91 24.42 -3.88
N GLN A 155 22.97 24.52 -2.55
CA GLN A 155 22.57 23.44 -1.64
C GLN A 155 21.07 23.12 -1.79
N LEU A 156 20.21 24.14 -1.82
CA LEU A 156 18.78 23.95 -2.02
C LEU A 156 18.48 23.30 -3.38
N LYS A 157 19.18 23.73 -4.43
CA LYS A 157 19.05 23.13 -5.76
C LYS A 157 19.47 21.66 -5.75
N ARG A 158 20.62 21.33 -5.14
CA ARG A 158 21.09 19.94 -5.00
C ARG A 158 20.08 19.07 -4.25
N GLN A 159 19.51 19.57 -3.16
CA GLN A 159 18.46 18.86 -2.41
C GLN A 159 17.22 18.61 -3.25
N GLN A 160 16.78 19.59 -4.05
CA GLN A 160 15.65 19.41 -4.97
C GLN A 160 15.94 18.39 -6.06
N ASP A 161 17.14 18.41 -6.65
CA ASP A 161 17.55 17.48 -7.69
C ASP A 161 17.67 16.05 -7.14
N GLN A 162 18.20 15.89 -5.92
CA GLN A 162 18.22 14.61 -5.21
C GLN A 162 16.81 14.08 -4.94
N ALA A 163 15.92 14.90 -4.39
CA ALA A 163 14.54 14.49 -4.12
C ALA A 163 13.78 14.06 -5.37
N LYS A 164 14.05 14.70 -6.52
CA LYS A 164 13.50 14.28 -7.82
C LYS A 164 14.08 12.95 -8.29
N ALA A 165 15.40 12.78 -8.22
CA ALA A 165 16.03 11.53 -8.61
C ALA A 165 15.54 10.34 -7.75
N ASP A 166 15.33 10.55 -6.46
CA ASP A 166 14.77 9.56 -5.55
C ASP A 166 13.31 9.22 -5.89
N LEU A 167 12.51 10.23 -6.26
CA LEU A 167 11.14 10.03 -6.73
C LEU A 167 11.11 9.21 -8.02
N ASP A 168 11.90 9.59 -9.01
CA ASP A 168 11.98 8.92 -10.32
C ASP A 168 12.39 7.46 -10.15
N LYS A 169 13.37 7.18 -9.28
CA LYS A 169 13.80 5.82 -8.97
C LYS A 169 12.66 4.98 -8.37
N LYS A 170 11.89 5.52 -7.43
CA LYS A 170 10.77 4.79 -6.80
C LYS A 170 9.64 4.50 -7.79
N VAL A 171 9.39 5.42 -8.73
CA VAL A 171 8.41 5.24 -9.79
C VAL A 171 8.88 4.16 -10.77
N GLU A 172 10.17 4.16 -11.14
CA GLU A 172 10.76 3.08 -11.95
C GLU A 172 10.65 1.72 -11.25
N ASP A 173 11.01 1.64 -9.96
CA ASP A 173 10.87 0.42 -9.16
C ASP A 173 9.42 -0.07 -9.13
N HIS A 174 8.45 0.84 -9.10
CA HIS A 174 7.02 0.53 -9.19
C HIS A 174 6.65 -0.10 -10.54
N TYR A 175 7.10 0.45 -11.66
CA TYR A 175 6.82 -0.13 -12.98
C TYR A 175 7.52 -1.48 -13.19
N GLN A 176 8.68 -1.71 -12.59
CA GLN A 176 9.32 -3.02 -12.56
C GLN A 176 8.50 -4.05 -11.76
N ARG A 177 7.91 -3.65 -10.63
CA ARG A 177 6.98 -4.51 -9.88
C ARG A 177 5.69 -4.76 -10.66
N ALA A 178 5.15 -3.75 -11.33
CA ALA A 178 3.99 -3.89 -12.20
C ALA A 178 4.25 -4.90 -13.33
N ALA A 179 5.41 -4.83 -13.99
CA ALA A 179 5.79 -5.81 -15.01
C ALA A 179 5.81 -7.25 -14.46
N LYS A 180 6.42 -7.46 -13.28
CA LYS A 180 6.41 -8.76 -12.60
C LYS A 180 5.00 -9.23 -12.26
N LEU A 181 4.15 -8.34 -11.75
CA LEU A 181 2.75 -8.63 -11.44
C LEU A 181 2.00 -9.12 -12.68
N LEU A 182 2.24 -8.49 -13.84
CA LEU A 182 1.64 -8.88 -15.10
C LEU A 182 2.11 -10.25 -15.56
N ASP A 183 3.41 -10.52 -15.47
CA ASP A 183 4.01 -11.82 -15.82
C ASP A 183 3.47 -12.95 -14.91
N GLU A 184 3.45 -12.71 -13.59
CA GLU A 184 2.97 -13.66 -12.58
C GLU A 184 1.50 -14.03 -12.76
N HIS A 185 0.68 -13.11 -13.28
CA HIS A 185 -0.76 -13.31 -13.45
C HIS A 185 -1.22 -13.41 -14.91
N SER A 186 -0.28 -13.51 -15.86
CA SER A 186 -0.56 -13.61 -17.30
C SER A 186 -1.52 -12.51 -17.81
N LEU A 187 -1.36 -11.30 -17.29
CA LEU A 187 -2.14 -10.13 -17.67
C LEU A 187 -1.41 -9.36 -18.79
N SER A 188 -2.15 -8.67 -19.67
CA SER A 188 -1.54 -7.85 -20.71
C SER A 188 -1.10 -6.48 -20.19
N SER A 189 -0.02 -5.93 -20.77
CA SER A 189 0.45 -4.55 -20.50
C SER A 189 -0.67 -3.52 -20.65
N ASP A 190 -1.49 -3.67 -21.69
CA ASP A 190 -2.62 -2.77 -21.98
C ASP A 190 -3.62 -2.65 -20.81
N VAL A 191 -3.82 -3.73 -20.04
CA VAL A 191 -4.72 -3.70 -18.87
C VAL A 191 -4.13 -2.83 -17.76
N TYR A 192 -2.83 -2.94 -17.50
CA TYR A 192 -2.16 -2.09 -16.52
C TYR A 192 -2.15 -0.63 -16.95
N GLU A 193 -1.81 -0.37 -18.21
CA GLU A 193 -1.77 0.99 -18.76
C GLU A 193 -3.16 1.66 -18.71
N ALA A 194 -4.22 0.91 -18.99
CA ALA A 194 -5.59 1.41 -18.84
C ALA A 194 -5.92 1.75 -17.38
N ALA A 195 -5.51 0.89 -16.43
CA ALA A 195 -5.71 1.11 -15.01
C ALA A 195 -4.92 2.33 -14.50
N ASP A 196 -3.62 2.42 -14.83
CA ASP A 196 -2.75 3.55 -14.48
C ASP A 196 -3.29 4.86 -15.08
N SER A 197 -3.69 4.85 -16.36
CA SER A 197 -4.32 6.01 -16.98
C SER A 197 -5.62 6.42 -16.27
N GLY A 198 -6.44 5.44 -15.85
CA GLY A 198 -7.65 5.68 -15.07
C GLY A 198 -7.35 6.32 -13.72
N PHE A 199 -6.35 5.81 -13.01
CA PHE A 199 -5.89 6.34 -11.73
C PHE A 199 -5.35 7.77 -11.88
N ARG A 200 -4.42 8.01 -12.81
CA ARG A 200 -3.84 9.34 -13.09
C ARG A 200 -4.91 10.36 -13.48
N LYS A 201 -5.89 9.98 -14.32
CA LYS A 201 -7.03 10.85 -14.67
C LYS A 201 -7.90 11.19 -13.47
N ALA A 202 -8.10 10.26 -12.53
CA ALA A 202 -8.87 10.54 -11.31
C ALA A 202 -8.15 11.55 -10.41
N VAL A 203 -6.83 11.44 -10.28
CA VAL A 203 -6.00 12.40 -9.54
C VAL A 203 -5.97 13.76 -10.25
N ASP A 204 -5.78 13.80 -11.57
CA ASP A 204 -5.79 15.05 -12.37
C ASP A 204 -7.16 15.75 -12.32
N ALA A 205 -8.25 14.99 -12.30
CA ALA A 205 -9.59 15.57 -12.16
C ALA A 205 -9.78 16.30 -10.82
N ALA A 206 -9.08 15.88 -9.76
CA ALA A 206 -9.06 16.58 -8.48
C ALA A 206 -8.08 17.77 -8.47
N PHE A 207 -6.92 17.63 -9.12
CA PHE A 207 -5.87 18.65 -9.21
C PHE A 207 -5.42 18.89 -10.67
N PRO A 208 -6.17 19.69 -11.45
CA PRO A 208 -5.92 19.85 -12.88
C PRO A 208 -4.51 20.35 -13.20
N GLY A 209 -3.80 19.62 -14.07
CA GLY A 209 -2.45 19.94 -14.52
C GLY A 209 -1.35 19.53 -13.54
N LYS A 210 -1.70 18.87 -12.43
CA LYS A 210 -0.77 18.30 -11.45
C LYS A 210 -1.01 16.80 -11.21
N GLY A 211 -1.93 16.18 -11.94
CA GLY A 211 -2.32 14.80 -11.74
C GLY A 211 -1.16 13.82 -11.78
N ASP A 212 -0.28 13.94 -12.79
CA ASP A 212 0.86 13.03 -12.96
C ASP A 212 1.86 13.14 -11.82
N ALA A 213 2.31 14.36 -11.50
CA ALA A 213 3.28 14.57 -10.41
C ALA A 213 2.74 14.13 -9.05
N LEU A 214 1.43 14.29 -8.80
CA LEU A 214 0.79 13.81 -7.58
C LEU A 214 0.63 12.29 -7.58
N ALA A 215 0.29 11.69 -8.72
CA ALA A 215 0.24 10.23 -8.86
C ALA A 215 1.61 9.61 -8.59
N ASP A 216 2.68 10.16 -9.16
CA ASP A 216 4.07 9.73 -8.93
C ASP A 216 4.45 9.85 -7.45
N THR A 217 4.05 10.95 -6.80
CA THR A 217 4.26 11.15 -5.36
C THR A 217 3.52 10.11 -4.54
N ILE A 218 2.26 9.81 -4.87
CA ILE A 218 1.46 8.78 -4.19
C ILE A 218 2.11 7.41 -4.37
N ILE A 219 2.54 7.04 -5.58
CA ILE A 219 3.26 5.79 -5.89
C ILE A 219 4.51 5.66 -5.01
N SER A 220 5.31 6.71 -4.95
CA SER A 220 6.53 6.78 -4.15
C SER A 220 6.29 6.67 -2.64
N GLN A 221 5.17 7.19 -2.15
CA GLN A 221 4.82 7.13 -0.73
C GLN A 221 4.28 5.76 -0.30
N ILE A 222 3.54 5.08 -1.19
CA ILE A 222 3.05 3.72 -0.92
C ILE A 222 4.22 2.73 -0.96
N GLY A 223 5.06 2.80 -1.99
CA GLY A 223 6.18 1.86 -2.15
C GLY A 223 5.70 0.49 -2.62
N GLU A 224 5.94 -0.56 -1.84
CA GLU A 224 5.56 -1.93 -2.18
C GLU A 224 4.03 -2.10 -2.23
N GLY A 225 3.49 -2.87 -3.18
CA GLY A 225 2.04 -3.04 -3.35
C GLY A 225 1.34 -1.90 -4.09
N SER A 226 2.06 -0.82 -4.43
CA SER A 226 1.52 0.29 -5.22
C SER A 226 1.01 -0.16 -6.59
N GLU A 227 1.66 -1.14 -7.22
CA GLU A 227 1.23 -1.73 -8.50
C GLU A 227 -0.14 -2.41 -8.40
N LYS A 228 -0.40 -3.16 -7.33
CA LYS A 228 -1.70 -3.80 -7.06
C LYS A 228 -2.77 -2.75 -6.76
N LEU A 229 -2.42 -1.73 -5.99
CA LEU A 229 -3.32 -0.64 -5.67
C LEU A 229 -3.74 0.14 -6.92
N ILE A 230 -2.80 0.50 -7.79
CA ILE A 230 -3.12 1.19 -9.04
C ILE A 230 -4.04 0.34 -9.89
N MET A 231 -3.77 -0.96 -10.03
CA MET A 231 -4.68 -1.81 -10.78
C MET A 231 -6.09 -1.87 -10.16
N TYR A 232 -6.18 -2.03 -8.85
CA TYR A 232 -7.48 -2.08 -8.16
C TYR A 232 -8.28 -0.80 -8.31
N VAL A 233 -7.67 0.35 -8.01
CA VAL A 233 -8.33 1.66 -8.10
C VAL A 233 -8.55 2.02 -9.55
N GLY A 234 -7.55 1.81 -10.39
CA GLY A 234 -7.54 2.11 -11.81
C GLY A 234 -8.59 1.37 -12.60
N ASN A 235 -8.89 0.11 -12.26
CA ASN A 235 -9.96 -0.66 -12.89
C ASN A 235 -11.35 -0.37 -12.30
N ASN A 236 -11.45 -0.01 -11.01
CA ASN A 236 -12.74 0.21 -10.36
C ASN A 236 -13.19 1.68 -10.39
N ALA A 237 -14.22 1.98 -11.19
CA ALA A 237 -14.77 3.34 -11.32
C ALA A 237 -15.27 3.94 -9.98
N GLY A 238 -15.86 3.12 -9.12
CA GLY A 238 -16.33 3.55 -7.81
C GLY A 238 -15.18 3.96 -6.88
N ARG A 239 -14.05 3.23 -6.93
CA ARG A 239 -12.84 3.59 -6.17
C ARG A 239 -12.18 4.85 -6.71
N ARG A 240 -12.15 5.04 -8.03
CA ARG A 240 -11.67 6.30 -8.64
C ARG A 240 -12.48 7.51 -8.17
N GLU A 241 -13.81 7.38 -8.11
CA GLU A 241 -14.66 8.49 -7.62
C GLU A 241 -14.45 8.72 -6.12
N GLN A 242 -14.33 7.67 -5.30
CA GLN A 242 -13.98 7.81 -3.87
C GLN A 242 -12.64 8.52 -3.66
N LEU A 243 -11.62 8.17 -4.47
CA LEU A 243 -10.31 8.82 -4.41
C LEU A 243 -10.42 10.30 -4.79
N LYS A 244 -11.11 10.61 -5.89
CA LYS A 244 -11.36 11.97 -6.35
C LYS A 244 -12.12 12.79 -5.30
N ASP A 245 -13.15 12.25 -4.68
CA ASP A 245 -13.91 12.91 -3.61
C ASP A 245 -13.03 13.17 -2.38
N ALA A 246 -12.17 12.22 -2.02
CA ALA A 246 -11.24 12.39 -0.90
C ALA A 246 -10.18 13.45 -1.17
N LEU A 247 -9.64 13.50 -2.40
CA LEU A 247 -8.67 14.50 -2.83
C LEU A 247 -9.28 15.91 -2.95
N THR A 248 -10.51 16.02 -3.48
CA THR A 248 -11.19 17.32 -3.61
C THR A 248 -11.70 17.85 -2.26
N SER A 249 -12.09 16.97 -1.34
CA SER A 249 -12.61 17.36 -0.02
C SER A 249 -11.53 17.63 1.03
N ASP A 250 -10.26 17.36 0.73
CA ASP A 250 -9.12 17.64 1.61
C ASP A 250 -7.89 18.07 0.78
N PRO A 251 -7.60 19.38 0.73
CA PRO A 251 -6.46 19.92 -0.02
C PRO A 251 -5.10 19.39 0.44
N ASN A 252 -4.99 18.90 1.68
CA ASN A 252 -3.75 18.33 2.20
C ASN A 252 -3.57 16.86 1.81
N GLY A 253 -4.58 16.22 1.21
CA GLY A 253 -4.53 14.83 0.75
C GLY A 253 -4.56 13.77 1.86
N LEU A 254 -4.69 14.14 3.14
CA LEU A 254 -4.64 13.19 4.26
C LEU A 254 -5.80 12.19 4.23
N LYS A 255 -7.00 12.64 3.85
CA LYS A 255 -8.14 11.73 3.65
C LYS A 255 -7.88 10.71 2.54
N ALA A 256 -7.29 11.15 1.43
CA ALA A 256 -6.96 10.26 0.32
C ALA A 256 -5.91 9.24 0.74
N MET A 257 -4.85 9.67 1.44
CA MET A 257 -3.82 8.76 1.97
C MET A 257 -4.38 7.74 2.96
N ARG A 258 -5.33 8.14 3.82
CA ARG A 258 -6.03 7.20 4.71
C ARG A 258 -6.85 6.17 3.95
N LEU A 259 -7.57 6.59 2.89
CA LEU A 259 -8.33 5.66 2.06
C LEU A 259 -7.42 4.70 1.31
N ILE A 260 -6.32 5.22 0.75
CA ILE A 260 -5.29 4.43 0.08
C ILE A 260 -4.72 3.37 1.04
N GLY A 261 -4.31 3.75 2.25
CA GLY A 261 -3.80 2.80 3.24
C GLY A 261 -4.85 1.77 3.68
N LYS A 262 -6.14 2.13 3.68
CA LYS A 262 -7.22 1.16 3.90
C LYS A 262 -7.27 0.15 2.74
N TRP A 263 -7.24 0.59 1.50
CA TRP A 263 -7.26 -0.29 0.33
C TRP A 263 -6.02 -1.17 0.24
N GLU A 264 -4.86 -0.65 0.58
CA GLU A 264 -3.62 -1.42 0.70
C GLU A 264 -3.78 -2.57 1.70
N SER A 265 -4.33 -2.29 2.89
CA SER A 265 -4.60 -3.33 3.88
C SER A 265 -5.62 -4.37 3.43
N GLU A 266 -6.60 -3.98 2.60
CA GLU A 266 -7.59 -4.89 2.00
C GLU A 266 -6.94 -5.83 0.97
N MET A 267 -5.82 -5.45 0.36
CA MET A 267 -5.09 -6.26 -0.64
C MET A 267 -4.06 -7.20 -0.02
N VAL A 268 -3.42 -6.79 1.07
CA VAL A 268 -2.41 -7.61 1.75
C VAL A 268 -3.06 -8.67 2.65
N ALA A 269 -4.27 -8.42 3.16
CA ALA A 269 -4.95 -9.38 4.03
C ALA A 269 -5.41 -10.63 3.22
N PRO A 270 -5.03 -11.86 3.62
CA PRO A 270 -5.55 -13.06 2.98
C PRO A 270 -7.06 -13.09 3.16
N THR A 271 -7.81 -12.96 2.06
CA THR A 271 -9.27 -13.05 2.07
C THR A 271 -9.66 -14.50 2.38
N LYS A 272 -9.74 -14.85 3.67
CA LYS A 272 -10.40 -16.08 4.09
C LYS A 272 -11.84 -15.99 3.59
N ARG A 273 -12.17 -16.71 2.51
CA ARG A 273 -13.53 -16.82 1.99
C ARG A 273 -14.40 -17.27 3.15
N ALA A 274 -15.25 -16.38 3.66
CA ALA A 274 -16.32 -16.76 4.56
C ALA A 274 -17.28 -17.62 3.73
N SER A 275 -17.13 -18.95 3.84
CA SER A 275 -18.02 -19.91 3.22
C SER A 275 -19.46 -19.53 3.52
N ARG A 276 -20.21 -19.16 2.47
CA ARG A 276 -21.67 -19.02 2.52
C ARG A 276 -22.37 -20.37 2.41
N ALA A 277 -21.62 -21.48 2.37
CA ALA A 277 -22.23 -22.79 2.42
C ALA A 277 -23.02 -22.87 3.73
N PRO A 278 -24.29 -23.30 3.67
CA PRO A 278 -25.01 -23.68 4.88
C PRO A 278 -24.10 -24.63 5.65
N LYS A 279 -23.94 -24.41 6.97
CA LYS A 279 -23.26 -25.39 7.81
C LYS A 279 -23.82 -26.76 7.43
N PRO A 280 -22.96 -27.75 7.09
CA PRO A 280 -23.46 -29.06 6.71
C PRO A 280 -24.48 -29.47 7.76
N PRO A 281 -25.68 -29.92 7.35
CA PRO A 281 -26.70 -30.32 8.30
C PRO A 281 -26.03 -31.25 9.29
N THR A 282 -26.17 -30.97 10.59
CA THR A 282 -25.71 -31.88 11.64
C THR A 282 -26.16 -33.25 11.21
N GLN A 283 -25.22 -34.14 10.87
CA GLN A 283 -25.53 -35.46 10.32
C GLN A 283 -26.71 -36.00 11.10
N VAL A 284 -27.86 -36.13 10.43
CA VAL A 284 -28.96 -36.88 10.99
C VAL A 284 -28.40 -38.29 11.06
N LYS A 285 -27.82 -38.62 12.23
CA LYS A 285 -27.40 -39.95 12.59
C LYS A 285 -28.67 -40.78 12.53
N GLY A 286 -28.95 -41.37 11.37
CA GLY A 286 -29.89 -42.46 11.27
C GLY A 286 -29.40 -43.54 12.23
N ASP A 287 -30.11 -43.70 13.34
CA ASP A 287 -30.20 -44.84 14.27
C ASP A 287 -28.98 -45.79 14.42
N ALA A 288 -27.76 -45.28 14.33
CA ALA A 288 -26.54 -46.07 14.51
C ALA A 288 -25.68 -45.60 15.68
N ALA A 289 -26.03 -44.47 16.30
CA ALA A 289 -25.44 -44.08 17.58
C ALA A 289 -26.33 -44.61 18.69
N GLY A 290 -25.89 -45.73 19.27
CA GLY A 290 -26.48 -46.29 20.48
C GLY A 290 -26.68 -45.18 21.51
N THR A 291 -27.83 -45.21 22.18
CA THR A 291 -28.01 -44.34 23.36
C THR A 291 -26.87 -44.62 24.35
N PRO A 292 -26.45 -43.65 25.18
CA PRO A 292 -25.39 -43.89 26.19
C PRO A 292 -25.65 -45.09 27.11
N SER A 293 -26.92 -45.52 27.22
CA SER A 293 -27.34 -46.75 27.89
C SER A 293 -26.96 -48.01 27.10
N ALA A 294 -27.14 -48.01 25.77
CA ALA A 294 -26.81 -49.13 24.89
C ALA A 294 -25.32 -49.44 24.84
N ASP A 295 -24.46 -48.41 24.77
CA ASP A 295 -23.01 -48.62 24.76
C ASP A 295 -22.49 -49.20 26.09
N ARG A 296 -23.08 -48.77 27.22
CA ARG A 296 -22.77 -49.32 28.55
C ARG A 296 -23.18 -50.79 28.67
N LEU A 297 -24.36 -51.15 28.17
CA LEU A 297 -24.85 -52.54 28.19
C LEU A 297 -24.05 -53.42 27.22
N LYS A 298 -23.66 -52.91 26.04
CA LYS A 298 -22.80 -53.62 25.08
C LYS A 298 -21.42 -53.90 25.68
N LYS A 299 -20.82 -52.93 26.37
CA LYS A 299 -19.54 -53.12 27.07
C LYS A 299 -19.63 -54.17 28.17
N ARG A 300 -20.67 -54.12 29.01
CA ARG A 300 -20.92 -55.13 30.05
C ARG A 300 -21.13 -56.53 29.46
N TYR A 301 -21.82 -56.63 28.33
CA TYR A 301 -21.99 -57.89 27.61
C TYR A 301 -20.64 -58.42 27.11
N GLN A 302 -19.81 -57.58 26.48
CA GLN A 302 -18.49 -57.97 25.98
C GLN A 302 -17.57 -58.42 27.12
N ASP A 303 -17.60 -57.75 28.27
CA ASP A 303 -16.81 -58.13 29.44
C ASP A 303 -17.29 -59.48 30.02
N ALA A 304 -18.60 -59.71 30.13
CA ALA A 304 -19.15 -61.00 30.55
C ALA A 304 -18.81 -62.14 29.57
N HIS A 305 -18.82 -61.85 28.26
CA HIS A 305 -18.43 -62.79 27.23
C HIS A 305 -16.92 -63.12 27.29
N LYS A 306 -16.06 -62.12 27.52
CA LYS A 306 -14.61 -62.32 27.73
C LYS A 306 -14.33 -63.15 28.99
N SER A 307 -15.09 -62.97 30.05
CA SER A 307 -15.00 -63.76 31.29
C SER A 307 -15.65 -65.15 31.19
N LYS A 308 -16.18 -65.54 30.02
CA LYS A 308 -16.85 -66.84 29.76
C LYS A 308 -18.05 -67.12 30.68
N ASP A 309 -18.68 -66.08 31.22
CA ASP A 309 -19.86 -66.20 32.07
C ASP A 309 -21.15 -66.11 31.21
N ALA A 310 -21.57 -67.26 30.70
CA ALA A 310 -22.70 -67.36 29.76
C ALA A 310 -24.03 -66.85 30.37
N GLN A 311 -24.23 -67.04 31.67
CA GLN A 311 -25.48 -66.67 32.34
C GLN A 311 -25.57 -65.16 32.54
N LYS A 312 -24.46 -64.49 32.86
CA LYS A 312 -24.41 -63.02 32.89
C LYS A 312 -24.60 -62.41 31.51
N ALA A 313 -23.96 -62.94 30.47
CA ALA A 313 -24.10 -62.45 29.11
C ALA A 313 -25.56 -62.55 28.61
N PHE A 314 -26.25 -63.66 28.92
CA PHE A 314 -27.66 -63.85 28.60
C PHE A 314 -28.58 -62.85 29.33
N ASN A 315 -28.36 -62.63 30.63
CA ASN A 315 -29.14 -61.68 31.41
C ASN A 315 -29.00 -60.24 30.89
N ILE A 316 -27.79 -59.83 30.50
CA ILE A 316 -27.51 -58.51 29.93
C ILE A 316 -28.20 -58.34 28.57
N LYS A 317 -28.19 -59.37 27.71
CA LYS A 317 -28.94 -59.35 26.44
C LYS A 317 -30.45 -59.19 26.67
N ARG A 318 -30.99 -59.85 27.70
CA ARG A 318 -32.41 -59.73 28.06
C ARG A 318 -32.75 -58.33 28.57
N GLU A 319 -31.87 -57.74 29.38
CA GLU A 319 -32.01 -56.38 29.89
C GLU A 319 -31.97 -55.34 28.75
N ALA A 320 -31.07 -55.49 27.80
CA ALA A 320 -30.98 -54.63 26.62
C ALA A 320 -32.23 -54.75 25.71
N LYS A 321 -32.74 -55.97 25.48
CA LYS A 321 -34.01 -56.17 24.77
C LYS A 321 -35.20 -55.53 25.47
N ALA A 322 -35.24 -55.57 26.81
CA ALA A 322 -36.31 -54.92 27.58
C ALA A 322 -36.29 -53.39 27.45
N GLN A 323 -35.13 -52.81 27.12
CA GLN A 323 -34.96 -51.37 26.83
C GLN A 323 -35.14 -51.03 25.34
N ASN A 324 -35.68 -51.94 24.53
CA ASN A 324 -35.84 -51.80 23.07
C ASN A 324 -34.50 -51.51 22.33
N ILE A 325 -33.38 -52.01 22.85
CA ILE A 325 -32.07 -51.91 22.19
C ILE A 325 -31.89 -53.14 21.30
N ASP A 326 -31.48 -52.93 20.04
CA ASP A 326 -31.16 -54.04 19.15
C ASP A 326 -29.85 -54.74 19.58
N VAL A 327 -29.96 -56.02 19.91
CA VAL A 327 -28.85 -56.88 20.36
C VAL A 327 -28.46 -57.93 19.31
N SER A 328 -28.96 -57.81 18.08
CA SER A 328 -28.64 -58.70 16.96
C SER A 328 -27.13 -58.78 16.67
N ASN A 329 -26.43 -57.66 16.84
CA ASN A 329 -25.00 -57.50 16.59
C ASN A 329 -24.13 -57.53 17.88
N TRP A 330 -24.64 -58.13 18.97
CA TRP A 330 -23.91 -58.29 20.24
C TRP A 330 -23.43 -59.73 20.39
#